data_AF-W2QT36-F1
#
_entry.id   AF-W2QT36-F1
#
_cell.length_a   1.000
_cell.length_b   1.000
_cell.length_c   1.000
_cell.angle_alpha   90.00
_cell.angle_beta   90.00
_cell.angle_gamma   90.00
#
_symmetry.space_group_name_H-M   'P 1'
#
loop_
_entity.id
_entity.type
_entity.pdbx_description
1 polymer ?
#
loop_
_entity_poly.entity_id
_entity_poly.type
_entity_poly.pdbx_seq_one_letter_code
_entity_poly.pdbx_strand_id
1 'polypeptide(L)'
;MTRAGYNLRDIEGTGMASDLVYKRLGSKFVQVERLNDGELKIVYPNRKLVGKRRSVSPVVAKILKTLIYDKEVDQEAYNKLPMDDKQLFHEILRITHIQYEFKNPLQDPREALKQEYIKLKGEIMLGNDNPEIVEELKTVLVDMYSAKLIFLMMNLKKF
;
A
#
# COMPACT_ATOMS: atom_id res chain seq x y z
N MET A 1 -32.46 -22.45 -7.90
CA MET A 1 -31.89 -22.27 -6.54
C MET A 1 -30.43 -21.86 -6.67
N THR A 2 -30.12 -20.57 -6.57
CA THR A 2 -28.73 -20.09 -6.53
C THR A 2 -28.12 -20.49 -5.19
N ARG A 3 -27.08 -21.33 -5.18
CA ARG A 3 -26.31 -21.70 -3.98
C ARG A 3 -25.90 -20.41 -3.26
N ALA A 4 -26.59 -20.06 -2.18
CA ALA A 4 -26.17 -18.97 -1.30
C ALA A 4 -24.85 -19.41 -0.68
N GLY A 5 -23.73 -18.97 -1.25
CA GLY A 5 -22.43 -19.33 -0.72
C GLY A 5 -22.28 -18.76 0.70
N TYR A 6 -21.73 -19.55 1.61
CA TYR A 6 -21.46 -19.18 3.01
C TYR A 6 -20.75 -17.84 3.16
N ASN A 7 -20.99 -17.08 4.22
CA ASN A 7 -20.17 -15.92 4.54
C ASN A 7 -18.73 -16.37 4.83
N LEU A 8 -17.73 -15.65 4.30
CA LEU A 8 -16.33 -16.01 4.49
C LEU A 8 -15.89 -15.93 5.96
N ARG A 9 -16.51 -15.07 6.78
CA ARG A 9 -16.23 -15.02 8.22
C ARG A 9 -16.69 -16.28 8.95
N ASP A 10 -17.79 -16.88 8.50
CA ASP A 10 -18.40 -18.02 9.20
C ASP A 10 -17.66 -19.33 8.93
N ILE A 11 -16.80 -19.34 7.90
CA ILE A 11 -16.03 -20.52 7.49
C ILE A 11 -14.52 -20.36 7.75
N GLU A 12 -14.08 -19.22 8.29
CA GLU A 12 -12.67 -18.97 8.57
C GLU A 12 -12.14 -20.00 9.61
N GLY A 13 -11.04 -20.69 9.28
CA GLY A 13 -10.44 -21.70 10.16
C GLY A 13 -11.16 -23.06 10.17
N THR A 14 -12.19 -23.25 9.35
CA THR A 14 -12.90 -24.53 9.24
C THR A 14 -12.26 -25.52 8.27
N GLY A 15 -11.28 -25.07 7.46
CA GLY A 15 -10.63 -25.90 6.44
C GLY A 15 -11.50 -26.17 5.20
N MET A 16 -12.65 -25.51 5.07
CA MET A 16 -13.46 -25.58 3.84
C MET A 16 -12.69 -25.03 2.63
N ALA A 17 -12.98 -25.53 1.42
CA ALA A 17 -12.28 -25.09 0.20
C ALA A 17 -12.28 -23.56 0.01
N SER A 18 -13.38 -22.87 0.36
CA SER A 18 -13.44 -21.41 0.30
C SER A 18 -12.55 -20.70 1.35
N ASP A 19 -12.30 -21.31 2.50
CA ASP A 19 -11.37 -20.82 3.55
C ASP A 19 -9.89 -21.01 3.13
N LEU A 20 -9.62 -21.98 2.25
CA LEU A 20 -8.29 -22.15 1.65
C LEU A 20 -8.03 -21.11 0.55
N VAL A 21 -9.06 -20.73 -0.21
CA VAL A 21 -8.96 -19.79 -1.34
C VAL A 21 -8.96 -18.32 -0.90
N TYR A 22 -9.74 -17.98 0.12
CA TYR A 22 -9.87 -16.63 0.63
C TYR A 22 -9.19 -16.48 1.97
N LYS A 23 -8.28 -15.51 2.09
CA LYS A 23 -7.62 -15.19 3.35
C LYS A 23 -7.98 -13.79 3.84
N ARG A 24 -8.12 -13.66 5.15
CA ARG A 24 -8.51 -12.41 5.78
C ARG A 24 -7.35 -11.41 5.78
N LEU A 25 -7.69 -10.18 5.40
CA LEU A 25 -6.82 -9.01 5.46
C LEU A 25 -7.64 -7.88 6.11
N GLY A 26 -7.35 -7.60 7.38
CA GLY A 26 -8.13 -6.71 8.22
C GLY A 26 -9.62 -7.10 8.30
N SER A 27 -10.47 -6.18 7.88
CA SER A 27 -11.93 -6.33 7.81
C SER A 27 -12.45 -7.03 6.54
N LYS A 28 -11.58 -7.36 5.57
CA LYS A 28 -11.91 -7.88 4.24
C LYS A 28 -11.18 -9.21 3.96
N PHE A 29 -11.42 -9.76 2.77
CA PHE A 29 -10.78 -10.99 2.31
C PHE A 29 -10.12 -10.79 0.94
N VAL A 30 -9.01 -11.49 0.73
CA VAL A 30 -8.26 -11.53 -0.54
C VAL A 30 -8.30 -12.95 -1.10
N GLN A 31 -8.53 -13.07 -2.41
CA GLN A 31 -8.39 -14.35 -3.10
C GLN A 31 -6.91 -14.60 -3.41
N VAL A 32 -6.29 -15.56 -2.73
CA VAL A 32 -4.83 -15.76 -2.77
C VAL A 32 -4.34 -16.27 -4.12
N GLU A 33 -5.10 -17.16 -4.77
CA GLU A 33 -4.75 -17.69 -6.10
C GLU A 33 -4.55 -16.55 -7.11
N ARG A 34 -5.49 -15.61 -7.16
CA ARG A 34 -5.39 -14.44 -8.06
C ARG A 34 -4.21 -13.55 -7.69
N LEU A 35 -3.91 -13.41 -6.40
CA LEU A 35 -2.75 -12.67 -5.94
C LEU A 35 -1.44 -13.34 -6.40
N ASN A 36 -1.40 -14.68 -6.51
CA ASN A 36 -0.27 -15.39 -7.10
C ASN A 36 -0.10 -15.06 -8.59
N ASP A 37 -1.22 -14.86 -9.29
CA ASP A 37 -1.26 -14.48 -10.71
C ASP A 37 -1.05 -12.97 -10.94
N GLY A 38 -0.71 -12.21 -9.90
CA GLY A 38 -0.49 -10.76 -9.99
C GLY A 38 -1.76 -9.92 -10.03
N GLU A 39 -2.93 -10.50 -9.72
CA GLU A 39 -4.20 -9.79 -9.67
C GLU A 39 -4.75 -9.70 -8.23
N LEU A 40 -4.88 -8.49 -7.73
CA LEU A 40 -5.50 -8.21 -6.45
C LEU A 40 -7.02 -8.17 -6.57
N LYS A 41 -7.68 -9.10 -5.87
CA LYS A 41 -9.13 -9.14 -5.70
C LYS A 41 -9.50 -9.13 -4.22
N ILE A 42 -9.99 -7.97 -3.76
CA ILE A 42 -10.49 -7.78 -2.40
C ILE A 42 -12.01 -7.93 -2.39
N VAL A 43 -12.55 -8.67 -1.42
CA VAL A 43 -13.98 -8.89 -1.26
C VAL A 43 -14.44 -8.63 0.18
N TYR A 44 -15.72 -8.27 0.31
CA TYR A 44 -16.43 -8.32 1.58
C TYR A 44 -16.62 -9.78 2.03
N PRO A 45 -16.93 -10.02 3.32
CA PRO A 45 -17.23 -11.36 3.81
C PRO A 45 -18.35 -12.08 3.04
N ASN A 46 -19.33 -11.34 2.50
CA ASN A 46 -20.39 -11.86 1.64
C ASN A 46 -19.95 -12.11 0.18
N ARG A 47 -18.64 -12.12 -0.10
CA ARG A 47 -18.00 -12.28 -1.43
C ARG A 47 -18.27 -11.17 -2.45
N LYS A 48 -18.94 -10.08 -2.09
CA LYS A 48 -19.07 -8.92 -2.99
C LYS A 48 -17.71 -8.25 -3.18
N LEU A 49 -17.39 -7.87 -4.42
CA LEU A 49 -16.13 -7.19 -4.75
C LEU A 49 -16.04 -5.83 -4.04
N VAL A 50 -14.86 -5.52 -3.50
CA VAL A 50 -14.53 -4.19 -2.99
C VAL A 50 -13.79 -3.43 -4.08
N GLY A 51 -14.41 -2.38 -4.63
CA GLY A 51 -13.82 -1.60 -5.71
C GLY A 51 -13.67 -2.40 -7.00
N LYS A 52 -12.50 -2.30 -7.64
CA LYS A 52 -12.15 -2.99 -8.89
C LYS A 52 -10.96 -3.93 -8.64
N ARG A 53 -10.83 -4.96 -9.48
CA ARG A 53 -9.61 -5.77 -9.53
C ARG A 53 -8.46 -4.92 -10.04
N ARG A 54 -7.26 -5.16 -9.52
CA ARG A 54 -6.06 -4.39 -9.88
C ARG A 54 -4.90 -5.33 -10.14
N SER A 55 -4.07 -4.99 -11.12
CA SER A 55 -2.76 -5.63 -11.25
C SER A 55 -1.88 -5.16 -10.09
N VAL A 56 -1.05 -6.05 -9.55
CA VAL A 56 -0.03 -5.76 -8.55
C VAL A 56 1.32 -6.26 -9.04
N SER A 57 2.38 -5.55 -8.68
CA SER A 57 3.74 -6.04 -8.95
C SER A 57 4.03 -7.31 -8.13
N PRO A 58 4.98 -8.16 -8.59
CA PRO A 58 5.37 -9.35 -7.83
C PRO A 58 5.86 -9.03 -6.40
N VAL A 59 6.50 -7.86 -6.22
CA VAL A 59 6.99 -7.41 -4.91
C VAL A 59 5.82 -7.03 -4.00
N VAL A 60 4.85 -6.25 -4.50
CA VAL A 60 3.62 -5.93 -3.73
C VAL A 60 2.85 -7.20 -3.37
N ALA A 61 2.72 -8.15 -4.30
CA ALA A 61 2.08 -9.43 -4.04
C ALA A 61 2.80 -10.22 -2.94
N LYS A 62 4.14 -10.23 -2.92
CA LYS A 62 4.94 -10.85 -1.86
C LYS A 62 4.68 -10.19 -0.50
N ILE A 63 4.76 -8.86 -0.42
CA ILE A 63 4.53 -8.12 0.83
C ILE A 63 3.10 -8.37 1.35
N LEU A 64 2.10 -8.36 0.47
CA LEU A 64 0.71 -8.65 0.84
C LEU A 64 0.56 -10.08 1.38
N LYS A 65 1.27 -11.06 0.82
CA LYS A 65 1.26 -12.44 1.34
C LYS A 65 1.86 -12.50 2.75
N THR A 66 3.04 -11.92 2.95
CA THR A 66 3.65 -11.82 4.29
C THR A 66 2.69 -11.17 5.28
N LEU A 67 2.02 -10.09 4.87
CA LEU A 67 1.01 -9.44 5.72
C LEU A 67 -0.20 -10.33 6.01
N ILE A 68 -0.67 -11.11 5.02
CA ILE A 68 -1.82 -12.01 5.18
C ILE A 68 -1.50 -13.15 6.15
N TYR A 69 -0.34 -13.79 5.98
CA TYR A 69 0.04 -15.01 6.69
C TYR A 69 0.76 -14.73 8.00
N ASP A 70 1.72 -13.81 7.99
CA ASP A 70 2.64 -13.57 9.11
C ASP A 70 2.22 -12.35 9.94
N LYS A 71 1.24 -11.57 9.47
CA LYS A 71 0.77 -10.31 10.09
C LYS A 71 1.85 -9.24 10.25
N GLU A 72 2.90 -9.35 9.46
CA GLU A 72 4.01 -8.41 9.42
C GLU A 72 4.14 -7.75 8.05
N VAL A 73 4.69 -6.54 8.03
CA VAL A 73 5.08 -5.88 6.78
C VAL A 73 6.60 -5.96 6.67
N ASP A 74 7.07 -6.56 5.58
CA ASP A 74 8.48 -6.52 5.19
C ASP A 74 8.84 -5.06 4.84
N GLN A 75 9.33 -4.32 5.83
CA GLN A 75 9.67 -2.90 5.73
C GLN A 75 10.78 -2.63 4.72
N GLU A 76 11.75 -3.55 4.61
CA GLU A 76 12.86 -3.40 3.67
C GLU A 76 12.36 -3.52 2.23
N ALA A 77 11.54 -4.53 1.95
CA ALA A 77 10.91 -4.69 0.65
C ALA A 77 9.96 -3.52 0.34
N TYR A 78 9.20 -3.05 1.33
CA TYR A 78 8.31 -1.89 1.18
C TYR A 78 9.07 -0.61 0.84
N ASN A 79 10.18 -0.33 1.52
CA ASN A 79 10.98 0.88 1.30
C ASN A 79 11.57 0.94 -0.11
N LYS A 80 11.86 -0.21 -0.72
CA LYS A 80 12.38 -0.34 -2.09
C LYS A 80 11.29 -0.27 -3.17
N LEU A 81 10.01 -0.23 -2.80
CA LEU A 81 8.92 -0.12 -3.78
C LEU A 81 8.93 1.25 -4.48
N PRO A 82 8.57 1.30 -5.78
CA PRO A 82 8.32 2.56 -6.46
C PRO A 82 7.09 3.25 -5.84
N MET A 83 7.01 4.56 -6.02
CA MET A 83 5.99 5.40 -5.38
C MET A 83 4.54 4.97 -5.69
N ASP A 84 4.26 4.53 -6.92
CA ASP A 84 2.95 4.03 -7.31
C ASP A 84 2.55 2.76 -6.54
N ASP A 85 3.49 1.85 -6.34
CA ASP A 85 3.28 0.61 -5.57
C ASP A 85 3.11 0.91 -4.08
N LYS A 86 3.88 1.85 -3.51
CA LYS A 86 3.70 2.31 -2.12
C LYS A 86 2.30 2.89 -1.91
N GLN A 87 1.83 3.70 -2.84
CA GLN A 87 0.48 4.28 -2.79
C GLN A 87 -0.61 3.22 -2.89
N LEU A 88 -0.45 2.27 -3.82
CA LEU A 88 -1.38 1.15 -3.95
C LEU A 88 -1.43 0.32 -2.67
N PHE A 89 -0.27 0.00 -2.09
CA PHE A 89 -0.17 -0.73 -0.83
C PHE A 89 -0.88 0.02 0.30
N HIS A 90 -0.60 1.31 0.47
CA HIS A 90 -1.25 2.15 1.48
C HIS A 90 -2.78 2.23 1.30
N GLU A 91 -3.27 2.33 0.05
CA GLU A 91 -4.70 2.28 -0.24
C GLU A 91 -5.34 0.95 0.20
N ILE A 92 -4.63 -0.17 -0.01
CA ILE A 92 -5.08 -1.50 0.42
C ILE A 92 -5.19 -1.56 1.95
N LEU A 93 -4.19 -1.03 2.68
CA LEU A 93 -4.24 -1.00 4.14
C LEU A 93 -5.47 -0.23 4.65
N ARG A 94 -5.79 0.88 3.97
CA ARG A 94 -6.95 1.72 4.29
C ARG A 94 -8.28 1.04 4.00
N ILE A 95 -8.46 0.45 2.82
CA ILE A 95 -9.71 -0.22 2.44
C ILE A 95 -9.99 -1.47 3.29
N THR A 96 -8.92 -2.14 3.68
CA THR A 96 -9.00 -3.33 4.54
C THR A 96 -9.11 -2.96 6.02
N HIS A 97 -8.79 -1.72 6.41
CA HIS A 97 -8.72 -1.24 7.78
C HIS A 97 -7.67 -1.96 8.64
N ILE A 98 -6.70 -2.65 8.03
CA ILE A 98 -5.64 -3.35 8.77
C ILE A 98 -4.65 -2.38 9.44
N GLN A 99 -4.62 -1.12 9.01
CA GLN A 99 -3.79 -0.07 9.61
C GLN A 99 -3.98 0.08 11.13
N TYR A 100 -5.16 -0.27 11.66
CA TYR A 100 -5.46 -0.23 13.10
C TYR A 100 -4.96 -1.45 13.86
N GLU A 101 -4.50 -2.49 13.16
CA GLU A 101 -3.94 -3.71 13.76
C GLU A 101 -2.43 -3.55 14.04
N PHE A 102 -1.77 -2.58 13.40
CA PHE A 102 -0.36 -2.29 13.65
C PHE A 102 -0.18 -1.36 14.86
N LYS A 103 0.82 -1.66 15.71
CA LYS A 103 1.23 -0.74 16.80
C LYS A 103 1.65 0.63 16.26
N ASN A 104 2.39 0.61 15.14
CA ASN A 104 2.81 1.80 14.41
C ASN A 104 2.25 1.71 12.99
N PRO A 105 1.19 2.45 12.66
CA PRO A 105 0.66 2.49 11.31
C PRO A 105 1.73 2.99 10.33
N LEU A 106 1.77 2.40 9.13
CA LEU A 106 2.60 2.92 8.05
C LEU A 106 2.14 4.34 7.71
N GLN A 107 3.10 5.26 7.68
CA GLN A 107 2.84 6.63 7.27
C GLN A 107 2.39 6.69 5.80
N ASP A 108 1.51 7.64 5.48
CA ASP A 108 1.14 7.89 4.09
C ASP A 108 2.41 8.22 3.28
N PRO A 109 2.70 7.47 2.19
CA PRO A 109 3.93 7.65 1.43
C PRO A 109 4.06 9.05 0.83
N ARG A 110 2.95 9.73 0.53
CA ARG A 110 2.97 11.12 0.03
C ARG A 110 3.34 12.12 1.13
N GLU A 111 2.88 11.90 2.35
CA GLU A 111 3.22 12.76 3.48
C GLU A 111 4.68 12.55 3.91
N ALA A 112 5.16 11.31 3.93
CA ALA A 112 6.58 11.00 4.15
C ALA A 112 7.46 11.74 3.12
N LEU A 113 7.09 11.67 1.84
CA LEU A 113 7.85 12.32 0.77
C LEU A 113 7.85 13.86 0.87
N LYS A 114 6.73 14.47 1.29
CA LYS A 114 6.69 15.92 1.56
C LYS A 114 7.61 16.32 2.70
N GLN A 115 7.63 15.55 3.78
CA GLN A 115 8.49 15.82 4.93
C GLN A 115 9.97 15.72 4.54
N GLU A 116 10.32 14.70 3.76
CA GLU A 116 11.67 14.51 3.22
C GLU A 116 12.09 15.69 2.32
N TYR A 117 11.21 16.13 1.41
CA TYR A 117 11.45 17.33 0.62
C TYR A 117 11.67 18.59 1.47
N ILE A 118 10.84 18.83 2.48
CA ILE A 118 10.97 20.00 3.37
C ILE A 118 12.31 19.97 4.10
N LYS A 119 12.72 18.80 4.60
CA LYS A 119 14.01 18.59 5.27
C LYS A 119 15.16 18.93 4.33
N LEU A 120 15.23 18.30 3.16
CA LEU A 120 16.34 18.49 2.20
C LEU A 120 16.39 19.93 1.68
N LYS A 121 15.22 20.54 1.42
CA LYS A 121 15.15 21.97 1.08
C LYS A 121 15.71 22.85 2.19
N GLY A 122 15.39 22.53 3.45
CA GLY A 122 15.93 23.23 4.62
C GLY A 122 17.46 23.19 4.67
N GLU A 123 18.05 22.01 4.48
CA GLU A 123 19.51 21.83 4.41
C GLU A 123 20.15 22.72 3.32
N ILE A 124 19.62 22.70 2.10
CA ILE A 124 20.09 23.56 1.00
C ILE A 124 19.94 25.05 1.36
N MET A 125 18.83 25.45 1.97
CA MET A 125 18.60 26.85 2.38
C MET A 125 19.56 27.32 3.48
N LEU A 126 20.07 26.41 4.30
CA LEU A 126 21.11 26.68 5.30
C LEU A 126 22.53 26.69 4.70
N GLY A 127 22.66 26.44 3.39
CA GLY A 127 23.94 26.44 2.68
C GLY A 127 24.67 25.09 2.70
N ASN A 128 23.99 23.99 3.06
CA ASN A 128 24.53 22.64 3.00
C ASN A 128 24.22 22.02 1.63
N ASP A 129 25.10 22.24 0.66
CA ASP A 129 24.96 21.83 -0.74
C ASP A 129 25.88 20.67 -1.14
N ASN A 130 26.19 19.78 -0.18
CA ASN A 130 26.97 18.59 -0.49
C ASN A 130 26.31 17.76 -1.61
N PRO A 131 27.09 17.15 -2.51
CA PRO A 131 26.55 16.44 -3.68
C PRO A 131 25.50 15.38 -3.34
N GLU A 132 25.64 14.72 -2.18
CA GLU A 132 24.69 13.69 -1.73
C GLU A 132 23.30 14.27 -1.45
N ILE A 133 23.19 15.41 -0.74
CA ILE A 133 21.88 16.07 -0.47
C ILE A 133 21.25 16.55 -1.77
N VAL A 134 22.06 17.05 -2.71
CA VAL A 134 21.57 17.49 -4.02
C VAL A 134 21.00 16.31 -4.83
N GLU A 135 21.69 15.16 -4.84
CA GLU A 135 21.21 13.95 -5.51
C GLU A 135 19.97 13.34 -4.83
N GLU A 136 19.93 13.33 -3.49
CA GLU A 136 18.76 12.90 -2.72
C GLU A 136 17.55 13.80 -3.02
N LEU A 137 17.76 15.12 -3.07
CA LEU A 137 16.71 16.08 -3.41
C LEU A 137 16.18 15.87 -4.84
N LYS A 138 17.05 15.59 -5.81
CA LYS A 138 16.62 15.25 -7.18
C LYS A 138 15.75 13.99 -7.19
N THR A 139 16.16 12.96 -6.47
CA THR A 139 15.41 11.70 -6.36
C THR A 139 14.02 11.94 -5.77
N VAL A 140 13.96 12.67 -4.65
CA VAL A 140 12.69 13.06 -4.01
C VAL A 140 11.80 13.85 -4.96
N LEU A 141 12.36 14.79 -5.75
CA LEU A 141 11.60 15.53 -6.74
C LEU A 141 11.02 14.62 -7.83
N VAL A 142 11.78 13.63 -8.34
CA VAL A 142 11.26 12.65 -9.30
C VAL A 142 10.11 11.85 -8.70
N ASP A 143 10.24 11.40 -7.45
CA ASP A 143 9.17 10.68 -6.76
C ASP A 143 7.94 11.56 -6.50
N MET A 144 8.15 12.86 -6.22
CA MET A 144 7.05 13.82 -6.03
C MET A 144 6.31 14.08 -7.33
N TYR A 145 7.02 14.05 -8.46
CA TYR A 145 6.41 14.13 -9.78
C TYR A 145 5.51 12.91 -10.03
N SER A 146 6.04 11.70 -9.82
CA SER A 146 5.30 10.44 -9.95
C SER A 146 4.06 10.42 -9.04
N ALA A 147 4.20 10.95 -7.83
CA ALA A 147 3.10 11.09 -6.87
C ALA A 147 2.09 12.21 -7.20
N LYS A 148 2.30 12.97 -8.28
CA LYS A 148 1.49 14.14 -8.69
C LYS A 148 1.45 15.25 -7.63
N LEU A 149 2.51 15.38 -6.82
CA LEU A 149 2.61 16.38 -5.75
C LEU A 149 3.19 17.71 -6.23
N ILE A 150 4.07 17.70 -7.26
CA ILE A 150 4.73 18.92 -7.75
C ILE A 150 3.72 19.96 -8.26
N PHE A 151 2.70 19.51 -8.99
CA PHE A 151 1.66 20.41 -9.50
C PHE A 151 0.90 21.12 -8.35
N LEU A 152 0.72 20.44 -7.21
CA LEU A 152 0.06 21.03 -6.04
C LEU A 152 0.94 22.12 -5.38
N MET A 153 2.26 21.90 -5.30
CA MET A 153 3.17 22.85 -4.64
C MET A 153 3.43 24.11 -5.47
N MET A 154 3.44 24.01 -6.80
CA MET A 154 3.57 25.19 -7.67
C MET A 154 2.32 26.09 -7.62
N ASN A 155 1.14 25.52 -7.36
CA ASN A 155 -0.10 26.28 -7.22
C ASN A 155 -0.30 26.93 -5.85
N LEU A 156 0.50 26.57 -4.84
CA LEU A 156 0.46 27.17 -3.49
C LEU A 156 1.22 28.51 -3.40
N LYS A 157 1.85 28.99 -4.49
CA LYS A 157 2.48 30.34 -4.56
C LYS A 157 1.51 31.47 -4.93
N LYS A 158 0.21 31.31 -4.68
CA LYS A 158 -0.80 32.38 -4.80
C LYS A 158 -1.38 32.74 -3.42
N PHE A 159 -0.55 33.12 -2.47
CA PHE A 159 -0.92 33.92 -1.30
C PHE A 159 0.27 34.77 -0.90
#